data_AF-A0A926DI66-F1
#
_entry.id   AF-A0A926DI66-F1
#
_cell.length_a   1.000
_cell.length_b   1.000
_cell.length_c   1.000
_cell.angle_alpha   90.00
_cell.angle_beta   90.00
_cell.angle_gamma   90.00
#
_symmetry.space_group_name_H-M   'P 1'
#
loop_
_entity.id
_entity.type
_entity.pdbx_description
1 polymer ?
#
loop_
_entity_poly.entity_id
_entity_poly.type
_entity_poly.pdbx_seq_one_letter_code
_entity_poly.pdbx_strand_id
1 'polypeptide(L)'
;MISLKTDSINLLYDCYIKQRSNLLWVLECKDLINIDHNLGNQLRDAVGDELLIYGFNGDEPNQYGILLESLIDEIGRLFIYN
;
A
#
# COMPACT_ATOMS: atom_id res chain seq x y z
N MET A 1 -0.44 -14.55 0.60
CA MET A 1 -1.55 -13.68 0.97
C MET A 1 -1.18 -12.79 2.13
N ILE A 2 -1.26 -11.49 1.88
CA ILE A 2 -1.09 -10.42 2.85
C ILE A 2 -2.38 -10.29 3.68
N SER A 3 -2.26 -10.09 4.98
CA SER A 3 -3.41 -9.96 5.88
C SER A 3 -3.89 -8.51 5.95
N LEU A 4 -4.66 -8.10 4.94
CA LEU A 4 -5.35 -6.81 4.90
C LEU A 4 -6.86 -7.00 4.67
N LYS A 5 -7.65 -5.96 4.96
CA LYS A 5 -9.08 -5.94 4.61
C LYS A 5 -9.26 -5.89 3.09
N THR A 6 -10.38 -6.40 2.58
CA THR A 6 -10.67 -6.45 1.14
C THR A 6 -10.57 -5.08 0.46
N ASP A 7 -11.12 -4.03 1.07
CA ASP A 7 -11.08 -2.68 0.50
C ASP A 7 -9.64 -2.15 0.42
N SER A 8 -8.84 -2.42 1.46
CA SER A 8 -7.40 -2.10 1.49
C SER A 8 -6.63 -2.86 0.41
N ILE A 9 -6.97 -4.13 0.15
CA ILE A 9 -6.36 -4.93 -0.92
C ILE A 9 -6.70 -4.35 -2.30
N ASN A 10 -7.97 -3.96 -2.53
CA ASN A 10 -8.38 -3.37 -3.80
C ASN A 10 -7.66 -2.03 -4.05
N LEU A 11 -7.61 -1.17 -3.02
CA LEU A 11 -6.89 0.10 -3.10
C LEU A 11 -5.38 -0.11 -3.35
N LEU A 12 -4.78 -1.08 -2.68
CA LEU A 12 -3.37 -1.43 -2.85
C LEU A 12 -3.08 -1.96 -4.26
N TYR A 13 -3.97 -2.78 -4.79
CA TYR A 13 -3.89 -3.29 -6.16
C TYR A 13 -3.89 -2.16 -7.19
N ASP A 14 -4.79 -1.18 -7.04
CA ASP A 14 -4.86 -0.01 -7.92
C ASP A 14 -3.56 0.82 -7.85
N CYS A 15 -3.02 1.01 -6.65
CA CYS A 15 -1.73 1.70 -6.46
C CYS A 15 -0.60 0.96 -7.17
N TYR A 16 -0.53 -0.36 -7.03
CA TYR A 16 0.54 -1.15 -7.66
C TYR A 16 0.43 -1.18 -9.18
N ILE A 17 -0.76 -1.28 -9.75
CA ILE A 17 -0.91 -1.20 -11.21
C ILE A 17 -0.34 0.12 -11.76
N LYS A 18 -0.62 1.24 -11.09
CA LYS A 18 -0.24 2.58 -11.58
C LYS A 18 1.23 2.92 -11.30
N GLN A 19 1.69 2.62 -10.09
CA GLN A 19 2.98 3.11 -9.60
C GLN A 19 4.08 2.06 -9.69
N ARG A 20 3.80 0.80 -9.32
CA ARG A 20 4.81 -0.27 -9.20
C ARG A 20 4.25 -1.66 -9.50
N SER A 21 3.99 -1.94 -10.78
CA SER A 21 3.35 -3.18 -11.22
C SER A 21 4.19 -4.43 -10.91
N ASN A 22 5.50 -4.26 -10.70
CA ASN A 22 6.40 -5.31 -10.26
C ASN A 22 6.12 -5.82 -8.82
N LEU A 23 5.23 -5.17 -8.05
CA LEU A 23 4.83 -5.60 -6.70
C LEU A 23 3.50 -6.37 -6.67
N LEU A 24 2.79 -6.49 -7.80
CA LEU A 24 1.48 -7.16 -7.86
C LEU A 24 1.50 -8.61 -7.39
N TRP A 25 2.63 -9.30 -7.59
CA TRP A 25 2.80 -10.69 -7.16
C TRP A 25 2.56 -10.87 -5.65
N VAL A 26 2.77 -9.84 -4.83
CA VAL A 26 2.52 -9.88 -3.38
C VAL A 26 1.03 -10.09 -3.08
N LEU A 27 0.16 -9.55 -3.92
CA LEU A 27 -1.30 -9.66 -3.80
C LEU A 27 -1.82 -10.97 -4.41
N GLU A 28 -1.15 -11.48 -5.44
CA GLU A 28 -1.54 -12.69 -6.17
C GLU A 28 -1.01 -13.99 -5.53
N CYS A 29 -0.08 -13.88 -4.58
CA CYS A 29 0.53 -15.02 -3.93
C CYS A 29 -0.47 -15.80 -3.07
N LYS A 30 -0.61 -17.10 -3.36
CA LYS A 30 -1.49 -18.03 -2.65
C LYS A 30 -0.97 -18.41 -1.25
N ASP A 31 0.35 -18.38 -1.06
CA ASP A 31 1.00 -18.74 0.20
C ASP A 31 1.20 -17.52 1.09
N LEU A 32 1.23 -17.69 2.42
CA LEU A 32 1.48 -16.58 3.34
C LEU A 32 2.87 -15.97 3.08
N ILE A 33 2.93 -14.67 2.82
CA ILE A 33 4.21 -13.97 2.59
C ILE A 33 4.66 -13.37 3.92
N ASN A 34 5.91 -13.65 4.30
CA ASN A 34 6.55 -12.87 5.34
C ASN A 34 7.00 -11.53 4.75
N ILE A 35 6.41 -10.43 5.22
CA ILE A 35 6.76 -9.09 4.80
C ILE A 35 7.86 -8.60 5.75
N ASP A 36 9.10 -8.60 5.27
CA ASP A 36 10.21 -7.98 5.97
C ASP A 36 10.19 -6.45 5.80
N HIS A 37 11.11 -5.76 6.49
CA HIS A 37 11.23 -4.31 6.41
C HIS A 37 11.48 -3.79 4.97
N ASN A 38 12.23 -4.52 4.14
CA ASN A 38 12.56 -4.05 2.80
C ASN A 38 11.34 -4.13 1.88
N LEU A 39 10.71 -5.31 1.81
CA LEU A 39 9.48 -5.48 1.05
C LEU A 39 8.40 -4.55 1.58
N GLY A 40 8.20 -4.49 2.90
CA GLY A 40 7.22 -3.63 3.54
C GLY A 40 7.38 -2.14 3.19
N ASN A 41 8.61 -1.63 3.17
CA ASN A 41 8.88 -0.27 2.72
C ASN A 41 8.58 -0.08 1.23
N GLN A 42 8.94 -1.02 0.36
CA GLN A 42 8.58 -0.94 -1.07
C GLN A 42 7.07 -0.90 -1.30
N LEU A 43 6.30 -1.68 -0.52
CA LEU A 43 4.84 -1.67 -0.55
C LEU A 43 4.29 -0.30 -0.13
N ARG A 44 4.83 0.29 0.95
CA ARG A 44 4.44 1.64 1.41
C ARG A 44 4.79 2.71 0.39
N ASP A 45 5.99 2.64 -0.20
CA ASP A 45 6.48 3.64 -1.16
C ASP A 45 5.56 3.71 -2.39
N ALA A 46 5.07 2.58 -2.90
CA ALA A 46 4.12 2.58 -4.02
C ALA A 46 2.80 3.29 -3.69
N VAL A 47 2.30 3.17 -2.46
CA VAL A 47 1.11 3.90 -2.00
C VAL A 47 1.44 5.38 -1.74
N GLY A 48 2.63 5.67 -1.22
CA GLY A 48 3.15 7.01 -1.03
C GLY A 48 3.29 7.79 -2.34
N ASP A 49 3.79 7.13 -3.39
CA ASP A 49 3.90 7.69 -4.74
C ASP A 49 2.50 8.12 -5.26
N GLU A 50 1.46 7.28 -5.09
CA GLU A 50 0.07 7.63 -5.44
C GLU A 50 -0.48 8.79 -4.59
N LEU A 51 -0.20 8.78 -3.28
CA LEU A 51 -0.62 9.83 -2.34
C LEU A 51 -0.05 11.19 -2.73
N LEU A 52 1.23 11.26 -3.06
CA LEU A 52 1.89 12.51 -3.47
C LEU A 52 1.31 13.10 -4.76
N ILE A 53 0.87 12.25 -5.70
CA ILE A 53 0.36 12.70 -6.99
C ILE A 53 -1.12 13.07 -6.92
N TYR A 54 -1.93 12.27 -6.22
CA TYR A 54 -3.40 12.35 -6.30
C TYR A 54 -4.11 12.56 -4.96
N GLY A 55 -3.40 12.44 -3.84
CA GLY A 55 -4.01 12.44 -2.52
C GLY A 55 -4.20 13.81 -1.89
N PHE A 56 -3.73 14.89 -2.52
CA PHE A 56 -3.81 16.25 -1.98
C PHE A 56 -4.71 17.16 -2.81
N ASN A 57 -5.34 18.13 -2.15
CA ASN A 57 -6.02 19.26 -2.77
C ASN A 57 -5.50 20.56 -2.14
N GLY A 58 -4.45 21.13 -2.74
CA GLY A 58 -3.62 22.13 -2.07
C GLY A 58 -2.74 21.47 -1.02
N ASP A 59 -2.69 22.04 0.18
CA ASP A 59 -1.87 21.54 1.29
C ASP A 59 -2.58 20.47 2.15
N GLU A 60 -3.87 20.23 1.91
CA GLU A 60 -4.70 19.30 2.68
C GLU A 60 -4.92 17.98 1.93
N PRO A 61 -4.89 16.83 2.61
CA PRO A 61 -5.26 15.56 2.01
C PRO A 61 -6.75 15.56 1.63
N ASN A 62 -7.04 15.11 0.41
CA ASN A 62 -8.41 14.90 -0.04
C ASN A 62 -8.93 13.53 0.48
N GLN A 63 -10.19 13.20 0.19
CA GLN A 63 -10.79 11.94 0.66
C GLN A 63 -10.00 10.70 0.20
N TYR A 64 -9.43 10.74 -1.01
CA TYR A 64 -8.59 9.65 -1.52
C TYR A 64 -7.26 9.59 -0.77
N GLY A 65 -6.63 10.75 -0.50
CA GLY A 65 -5.41 10.85 0.31
C GLY A 65 -5.56 10.25 1.70
N ILE A 66 -6.67 10.52 2.39
CA ILE A 66 -6.96 9.95 3.73
C ILE A 66 -6.99 8.41 3.68
N LEU A 67 -7.56 7.84 2.62
CA LEU A 67 -7.59 6.38 2.44
C LEU A 67 -6.19 5.82 2.19
N LEU A 68 -5.36 6.52 1.41
CA LEU A 68 -3.98 6.13 1.14
C LEU A 68 -3.10 6.22 2.39
N GLU A 69 -3.24 7.26 3.20
CA GLU A 69 -2.54 7.38 4.49
C GLU A 69 -2.91 6.23 5.44
N SER A 70 -4.21 5.94 5.57
CA SER A 70 -4.67 4.79 6.36
C SER A 70 -4.08 3.47 5.85
N LEU A 71 -3.95 3.31 4.53
CA LEU A 71 -3.35 2.12 3.92
C LEU A 71 -1.85 2.04 4.19
N ILE A 72 -1.12 3.15 4.11
CA ILE A 72 0.30 3.22 4.47
C ILE A 72 0.53 2.76 5.91
N ASP A 73 -0.33 3.19 6.83
CA ASP A 73 -0.29 2.78 8.23
C ASP A 73 -0.63 1.29 8.41
N GLU A 74 -1.63 0.78 7.68
CA GLU A 74 -1.97 -0.64 7.66
C GLU A 74 -0.81 -1.50 7.18
N ILE A 75 -0.15 -1.12 6.08
CA ILE A 75 1.02 -1.83 5.56
C ILE A 75 2.18 -1.77 6.56
N GLY A 76 2.43 -0.61 7.18
CA GLY A 76 3.46 -0.45 8.21
C GLY A 76 3.32 -1.45 9.36
N ARG A 77 2.09 -1.75 9.79
CA ARG A 77 1.82 -2.73 10.85
C ARG A 77 2.21 -4.17 10.48
N LEU A 78 2.33 -4.49 9.20
CA LEU A 78 2.68 -5.84 8.74
C LEU A 78 4.13 -6.23 9.01
N PHE A 79 5.01 -5.25 9.24
CA PHE A 79 6.44 -5.46 9.38
C PHE A 79 7.09 -4.63 10.48
N ILE A 80 6.30 -3.99 11.36
CA ILE A 80 6.81 -3.22 12.51
C ILE A 80 7.55 -4.10 13.54
N TYR A 81 7.21 -5.40 13.61
CA TYR A 81 7.76 -6.35 14.58
C TYR A 81 8.53 -7.50 13.93
N ASN A 82 8.78 -7.45 12.61
CA ASN A 82 9.43 -8.53 11.85
C ASN A 82 10.93 -8.34 11.68
#